data_AF-A0AAV7A4B2-F1
#
_entry.id   AF-A0AAV7A4B2-F1
#
_cell.length_a   1.000
_cell.length_b   1.000
_cell.length_c   1.000
_cell.angle_alpha   90.00
_cell.angle_beta   90.00
_cell.angle_gamma   90.00
#
_symmetry.space_group_name_H-M   'P 1'
#
loop_
_entity.id
_entity.type
_entity.pdbx_description
1 polymer ?
#
loop_
_entity_poly.entity_id
_entity_poly.type
_entity_poly.pdbx_seq_one_letter_code
_entity_poly.pdbx_strand_id
1 'polypeptide(L)'
;MLDFFRSRKERVRRANIRERKALHSKIMDAVHKKNPEELRLLLTSDEVQKSFERIGKGVLFRCLNCAVMGRDSECVEEILKAGAYQCREEFCRPLTRVMYLGEDRLLQLLLKYGESPDSEWELPLFLAVRRAELSMFRTLLLYGADPDHNISKPHSKYVSPYTQSLLGLCLAENYEEAFVKLLIAFGANMYSPEVQRSLNSADNDAAKLLLREKAHPRPLKSQCRISIRRLLKQVGKLLLIGQLEIPNQLVAYLQYCNELDYPEKLPRYFEVKAQEYKDARKWISIDSPGQPF
;
A
#
# COMPACT_ATOMS: atom_id res chain seq x y z
N MET A 1 41.79 -29.48 -3.64
CA MET A 1 41.17 -28.81 -2.46
C MET A 1 39.99 -27.91 -2.85
N LEU A 2 40.12 -27.04 -3.86
CA LEU A 2 39.03 -26.14 -4.31
C LEU A 2 37.73 -26.86 -4.75
N ASP A 3 37.84 -28.01 -5.42
CA ASP A 3 36.66 -28.78 -5.87
C ASP A 3 35.88 -29.44 -4.72
N PHE A 4 36.57 -29.81 -3.63
CA PHE A 4 35.92 -30.36 -2.44
C PHE A 4 35.09 -29.28 -1.72
N PHE A 5 35.63 -28.07 -1.58
CA PHE A 5 34.89 -26.94 -1.02
C PHE A 5 33.73 -26.49 -1.91
N ARG A 6 33.90 -26.55 -3.24
CA ARG A 6 32.82 -26.27 -4.21
C ARG A 6 31.70 -27.31 -4.11
N SER A 7 32.04 -28.59 -4.04
CA SER A 7 31.08 -29.71 -3.86
C SER A 7 30.30 -29.61 -2.54
N ARG A 8 30.96 -29.25 -1.43
CA ARG A 8 30.30 -29.08 -0.13
C ARG A 8 29.34 -27.89 -0.12
N LYS A 9 29.74 -26.74 -0.68
CA LYS A 9 28.85 -25.56 -0.82
C LYS A 9 27.61 -25.89 -1.66
N GLU A 10 27.78 -26.69 -2.70
CA GLU A 10 26.69 -27.05 -3.60
C GLU A 10 25.70 -28.05 -2.99
N ARG A 11 26.19 -29.01 -2.18
CA ARG A 11 25.33 -29.91 -1.39
C ARG A 11 24.50 -29.14 -0.37
N VAL A 12 25.09 -28.18 0.35
CA VAL A 12 24.37 -27.33 1.31
C VAL A 12 23.31 -26.48 0.61
N ARG A 13 23.64 -25.87 -0.55
CA ARG A 13 22.65 -25.14 -1.35
C ARG A 13 21.47 -26.02 -1.77
N ARG A 14 21.71 -27.24 -2.26
CA ARG A 14 20.64 -28.18 -2.64
C ARG A 14 19.78 -28.60 -1.44
N ALA A 15 20.39 -28.82 -0.28
CA ALA A 15 19.67 -29.13 0.96
C ALA A 15 18.75 -27.96 1.38
N ASN A 16 19.27 -26.73 1.39
CA ASN A 16 18.47 -25.54 1.70
C ASN A 16 17.31 -25.32 0.72
N ILE A 17 17.51 -25.60 -0.58
CA ILE A 17 16.43 -25.53 -1.58
C ILE A 17 15.33 -26.56 -1.30
N ARG A 18 15.71 -27.81 -0.97
CA ARG A 18 14.73 -28.87 -0.65
C ARG A 18 13.93 -28.52 0.60
N GLU A 19 14.60 -28.02 1.62
CA GLU A 19 13.95 -27.58 2.85
C GLU A 19 13.03 -26.39 2.62
N ARG A 20 13.47 -25.39 1.84
CA ARG A 20 12.63 -24.24 1.46
C ARG A 20 11.34 -24.70 0.77
N LYS A 21 11.44 -25.70 -0.13
CA LYS A 21 10.28 -26.30 -0.80
C LYS A 21 9.38 -27.08 0.16
N ALA A 22 9.95 -27.89 1.05
CA ALA A 22 9.19 -28.67 2.03
C ALA A 22 8.44 -27.75 3.01
N LEU A 23 9.12 -26.71 3.52
CA LEU A 23 8.51 -25.72 4.40
C LEU A 23 7.41 -24.94 3.68
N HIS A 24 7.65 -24.52 2.44
CA HIS A 24 6.62 -23.88 1.62
C HIS A 24 5.39 -24.77 1.44
N SER A 25 5.57 -26.05 1.11
CA SER A 25 4.45 -26.99 0.96
C SER A 25 3.65 -27.12 2.25
N LYS A 26 4.32 -27.35 3.40
CA LYS A 26 3.66 -27.49 4.70
C LYS A 26 2.83 -26.26 5.08
N ILE A 27 3.40 -25.07 4.91
CA ILE A 27 2.72 -23.80 5.22
C ILE A 27 1.55 -23.58 4.25
N MET A 28 1.75 -23.83 2.95
CA MET A 28 0.70 -23.69 1.94
C MET A 28 -0.47 -24.64 2.16
N ASP A 29 -0.22 -25.88 2.60
CA ASP A 29 -1.28 -26.83 2.92
C ASP A 29 -2.17 -26.32 4.06
N ALA A 30 -1.58 -25.73 5.10
CA ALA A 30 -2.34 -25.10 6.19
C ALA A 30 -3.14 -23.88 5.70
N VAL A 31 -2.57 -23.05 4.82
CA VAL A 31 -3.26 -21.90 4.20
C VAL A 31 -4.43 -22.35 3.32
N HIS A 32 -4.27 -23.41 2.53
CA HIS A 32 -5.34 -23.95 1.68
C HIS A 32 -6.48 -24.55 2.51
N LYS A 33 -6.18 -25.15 3.66
CA LYS A 33 -7.18 -25.64 4.62
C LYS A 33 -7.93 -24.52 5.35
N LYS A 34 -7.47 -23.26 5.26
CA LYS A 34 -8.00 -22.10 6.01
C LYS A 34 -8.06 -22.35 7.52
N ASN A 35 -7.01 -23.00 8.04
CA ASN A 35 -6.94 -23.35 9.46
C ASN A 35 -5.88 -22.47 10.16
N PRO A 36 -6.28 -21.32 10.74
CA PRO A 36 -5.34 -20.38 11.35
C PRO A 36 -4.65 -20.95 12.59
N GLU A 37 -5.29 -21.85 13.34
CA GLU A 37 -4.69 -22.48 14.53
C GLU A 37 -3.58 -23.48 14.16
N GLU A 38 -3.81 -24.31 13.15
CA GLU A 38 -2.78 -25.22 12.60
C GLU A 38 -1.60 -24.42 12.05
N LEU A 39 -1.88 -23.32 11.35
CA LEU A 39 -0.87 -22.40 10.82
C LEU A 39 -0.07 -21.73 11.94
N ARG A 40 -0.73 -21.26 13.00
CA ARG A 40 -0.10 -20.64 14.17
C ARG A 40 0.84 -21.63 14.86
N LEU A 41 0.36 -22.83 15.17
CA LEU A 41 1.17 -23.89 15.80
C LEU A 41 2.41 -24.22 14.95
N LEU A 42 2.21 -24.39 13.64
CA LEU A 42 3.30 -24.65 12.69
C LEU A 42 4.33 -23.52 12.69
N LEU A 43 3.88 -22.27 12.60
CA LEU A 43 4.76 -21.10 12.54
C LEU A 43 5.48 -20.85 13.88
N THR A 44 4.88 -21.18 15.02
CA THR A 44 5.52 -21.04 16.34
C THR A 44 6.46 -22.20 16.69
N SER A 45 6.47 -23.28 15.92
CA SER A 45 7.30 -24.45 16.24
C SER A 45 8.81 -24.15 16.15
N ASP A 46 9.57 -24.68 17.10
CA ASP A 46 11.03 -24.51 17.17
C ASP A 46 11.74 -24.99 15.89
N GLU A 47 11.23 -26.04 15.26
CA GLU A 47 11.76 -26.55 14.00
C GLU A 47 11.68 -25.50 12.89
N VAL A 48 10.50 -24.88 12.75
CA VAL A 48 10.25 -23.88 11.71
C VAL A 48 11.00 -22.58 12.00
N GLN A 49 11.11 -22.17 13.26
CA GLN A 49 11.93 -21.00 13.65
C GLN A 49 13.41 -21.21 13.31
N LYS A 50 13.98 -22.38 13.64
CA LYS A 50 15.35 -22.74 13.24
C LYS A 50 15.52 -22.81 11.73
N SER A 51 14.50 -23.28 11.00
CA SER A 51 14.50 -23.19 9.54
C SER A 51 14.52 -21.74 9.06
N PHE A 52 13.68 -20.85 9.61
CA PHE A 52 13.67 -19.43 9.23
C PHE A 52 15.00 -18.73 9.48
N GLU A 53 15.71 -19.05 10.55
CA GLU A 53 17.05 -18.53 10.82
C GLU A 53 18.06 -18.97 9.74
N ARG A 54 17.94 -20.20 9.23
CA ARG A 54 18.91 -20.79 8.30
C ARG A 54 18.62 -20.50 6.82
N ILE A 55 17.36 -20.56 6.39
CA ILE A 55 16.95 -20.37 4.98
C ILE A 55 16.30 -19.01 4.71
N GLY A 56 15.97 -18.24 5.76
CA GLY A 56 15.27 -16.97 5.66
C GLY A 56 13.75 -17.11 5.56
N LYS A 57 13.05 -15.99 5.78
CA LYS A 57 11.58 -15.91 5.80
C LYS A 57 10.91 -15.71 4.44
N GLY A 58 11.67 -15.74 3.33
CA GLY A 58 11.14 -15.52 1.98
C GLY A 58 10.08 -16.54 1.52
N VAL A 59 9.94 -17.67 2.21
CA VAL A 59 8.83 -18.62 2.00
C VAL A 59 7.48 -17.99 2.36
N LEU A 60 7.43 -17.22 3.45
CA LEU A 60 6.20 -16.64 3.98
C LEU A 60 5.55 -15.67 3.01
N PHE A 61 6.33 -15.00 2.16
CA PHE A 61 5.81 -14.00 1.22
C PHE A 61 4.89 -14.61 0.15
N ARG A 62 5.20 -15.81 -0.34
CA ARG A 62 4.34 -16.53 -1.29
C ARG A 62 3.07 -17.03 -0.61
N CYS A 63 3.21 -17.57 0.61
CA CYS A 63 2.08 -18.02 1.43
C CYS A 63 1.14 -16.85 1.77
N LEU A 64 1.70 -15.68 2.11
CA LEU A 64 0.96 -14.45 2.36
C LEU A 64 0.14 -14.03 1.14
N ASN A 65 0.74 -14.02 -0.05
CA ASN A 65 0.01 -13.70 -1.29
C ASN A 65 -1.13 -14.70 -1.57
N CYS A 66 -0.92 -15.99 -1.31
CA CYS A 66 -1.99 -16.98 -1.45
C CYS A 66 -3.13 -16.76 -0.44
N ALA A 67 -2.80 -16.50 0.83
CA ALA A 67 -3.79 -16.20 1.87
C ALA A 67 -4.59 -14.93 1.54
N VAL A 68 -3.94 -13.88 1.03
CA VAL A 68 -4.58 -12.65 0.52
C VAL A 68 -5.52 -12.97 -0.63
N MET A 69 -5.11 -13.81 -1.59
CA MET A 69 -5.97 -14.24 -2.70
C MET A 69 -7.17 -15.05 -2.23
N GLY A 70 -7.01 -15.84 -1.18
CA GLY A 70 -8.09 -16.58 -0.52
C GLY A 70 -9.01 -15.73 0.35
N ARG A 71 -8.70 -14.43 0.52
CA ARG A 71 -9.37 -13.46 1.39
C ARG A 71 -9.45 -13.90 2.86
N ASP A 72 -8.44 -14.65 3.29
CA ASP A 72 -8.37 -15.20 4.64
C ASP A 72 -7.59 -14.25 5.56
N SER A 73 -8.31 -13.39 6.28
CA SER A 73 -7.69 -12.41 7.17
C SER A 73 -6.99 -13.03 8.37
N GLU A 74 -7.44 -14.19 8.83
CA GLU A 74 -6.88 -14.86 10.00
C GLU A 74 -5.54 -15.51 9.65
N CYS A 75 -5.47 -16.25 8.54
CA CYS A 75 -4.21 -16.80 8.05
C CYS A 75 -3.22 -15.69 7.67
N VAL A 76 -3.69 -14.59 7.07
CA VAL A 76 -2.84 -13.42 6.78
C VAL A 76 -2.25 -12.85 8.07
N GLU A 77 -3.05 -12.67 9.11
CA GLU A 77 -2.57 -12.14 10.38
C GLU A 77 -1.50 -13.04 11.03
N GLU A 78 -1.71 -14.36 11.06
CA GLU A 78 -0.72 -15.30 11.61
C GLU A 78 0.59 -15.31 10.82
N ILE A 79 0.53 -15.22 9.48
CA ILE A 79 1.72 -15.12 8.63
C ILE A 79 2.46 -13.79 8.88
N LEU A 80 1.73 -12.70 9.09
CA LEU A 80 2.32 -11.39 9.38
C LEU A 80 2.98 -11.35 10.76
N LYS A 81 2.36 -11.97 11.79
CA LYS A 81 2.97 -12.16 13.13
C LYS A 81 4.30 -12.91 13.05
N ALA A 82 4.43 -13.87 12.13
CA ALA A 82 5.70 -14.58 11.88
C ALA A 82 6.79 -13.71 11.20
N GLY A 83 6.49 -12.47 10.81
CA GLY A 83 7.44 -11.50 10.29
C GLY A 83 7.59 -11.50 8.76
N ALA A 84 6.54 -11.87 8.02
CA ALA A 84 6.56 -11.93 6.55
C ALA A 84 6.82 -10.57 5.86
N TYR A 85 6.56 -9.44 6.55
CA TYR A 85 6.71 -8.08 6.01
C TYR A 85 8.17 -7.63 5.82
N GLN A 86 9.15 -8.35 6.39
CA GLN A 86 10.58 -8.01 6.29
C GLN A 86 11.24 -8.45 4.97
N CYS A 87 10.51 -9.16 4.10
CA CYS A 87 11.05 -9.66 2.84
C CYS A 87 10.94 -8.63 1.72
N ARG A 88 12.11 -8.08 1.33
CA ARG A 88 12.28 -7.19 0.16
C ARG A 88 12.25 -7.93 -1.18
N GLU A 89 11.50 -9.04 -1.31
CA GLU A 89 11.39 -9.71 -2.62
C GLU A 89 10.51 -8.86 -3.55
N GLU A 90 11.12 -8.29 -4.59
CA GLU A 90 10.57 -7.22 -5.46
C GLU A 90 9.29 -7.58 -6.25
N PHE A 91 8.97 -8.87 -6.38
CA PHE A 91 8.04 -9.34 -7.42
C PHE A 91 6.60 -9.66 -6.97
N CYS A 92 6.23 -9.49 -5.70
CA CYS A 92 4.92 -9.96 -5.22
C CYS A 92 4.32 -9.11 -4.08
N ARG A 93 4.04 -7.82 -4.33
CA ARG A 93 3.55 -6.87 -3.30
C ARG A 93 2.10 -7.17 -2.86
N PRO A 94 1.87 -7.65 -1.62
CA PRO A 94 0.53 -8.00 -1.14
C PRO A 94 -0.38 -6.78 -0.99
N LEU A 95 0.15 -5.59 -0.66
CA LEU A 95 -0.63 -4.35 -0.56
C LEU A 95 -1.39 -4.04 -1.86
N THR A 96 -0.70 -4.02 -3.00
CA THR A 96 -1.31 -3.74 -4.30
C THR A 96 -2.35 -4.79 -4.66
N ARG A 97 -2.11 -6.06 -4.31
CA ARG A 97 -3.09 -7.12 -4.52
C ARG A 97 -4.37 -6.86 -3.72
N VAL A 98 -4.23 -6.51 -2.45
CA VAL A 98 -5.36 -6.15 -1.59
C VAL A 98 -6.12 -4.96 -2.17
N MET A 99 -5.41 -3.94 -2.68
CA MET A 99 -6.02 -2.79 -3.36
C MET A 99 -6.88 -3.19 -4.56
N TYR A 100 -6.47 -4.20 -5.34
CA TYR A 100 -7.27 -4.73 -6.45
C TYR A 100 -8.49 -5.53 -5.99
N LEU A 101 -8.38 -6.23 -4.85
CA LEU A 101 -9.47 -7.01 -4.27
C LEU A 101 -10.52 -6.11 -3.60
N GLY A 102 -10.15 -4.92 -3.13
CA GLY A 102 -11.06 -4.01 -2.42
C GLY A 102 -11.31 -4.43 -0.97
N GLU A 103 -10.36 -5.13 -0.35
CA GLU A 103 -10.51 -5.72 0.99
C GLU A 103 -9.89 -4.82 2.07
N ASP A 104 -10.68 -3.93 2.65
CA ASP A 104 -10.24 -2.96 3.68
C ASP A 104 -9.60 -3.64 4.90
N ARG A 105 -10.15 -4.78 5.35
CA ARG A 105 -9.63 -5.51 6.51
C ARG A 105 -8.21 -6.03 6.25
N LEU A 106 -7.95 -6.55 5.06
CA LEU A 106 -6.62 -7.02 4.68
C LEU A 106 -5.64 -5.85 4.53
N LEU A 107 -6.12 -4.70 4.04
CA LEU A 107 -5.32 -3.49 3.89
C LEU A 107 -4.84 -3.00 5.26
N GLN A 108 -5.76 -2.90 6.21
CA GLN A 108 -5.46 -2.48 7.57
C GLN A 108 -4.48 -3.45 8.25
N LEU A 109 -4.65 -4.76 8.06
CA LEU A 109 -3.72 -5.76 8.61
C LEU A 109 -2.30 -5.56 8.06
N LEU A 110 -2.15 -5.49 6.74
CA LEU A 110 -0.84 -5.30 6.11
C LEU A 110 -0.13 -4.03 6.61
N LEU A 111 -0.84 -2.91 6.64
CA LEU A 111 -0.29 -1.64 7.10
C LEU A 111 0.03 -1.64 8.61
N LYS A 112 -0.79 -2.31 9.44
CA LYS A 112 -0.54 -2.47 10.89
C LYS A 112 0.74 -3.23 11.18
N TYR A 113 1.06 -4.24 10.36
CA TYR A 113 2.28 -5.02 10.50
C TYR A 113 3.51 -4.40 9.81
N GLY A 114 3.40 -3.15 9.35
CA GLY A 114 4.55 -2.34 8.92
C GLY A 114 4.83 -2.33 7.42
N GLU A 115 3.89 -2.77 6.58
CA GLU A 115 4.02 -2.54 5.14
C GLU A 115 3.91 -1.04 4.84
N SER A 116 4.83 -0.52 4.02
CA SER A 116 4.83 0.91 3.67
C SER A 116 3.61 1.25 2.81
N PRO A 117 2.83 2.28 3.17
CA PRO A 117 1.74 2.76 2.32
C PRO A 117 2.27 3.52 1.09
N ASP A 118 3.53 3.96 1.10
CA ASP A 118 4.21 4.59 -0.02
C ASP A 118 5.08 3.52 -0.70
N SER A 119 4.47 2.75 -1.59
CA SER A 119 5.20 1.83 -2.47
C SER A 119 5.75 2.63 -3.65
N GLU A 120 7.07 2.72 -3.77
CA GLU A 120 7.77 3.47 -4.83
C GLU A 120 7.28 3.09 -6.24
N TRP A 121 6.85 1.85 -6.43
CA TRP A 121 6.59 1.27 -7.76
C TRP A 121 5.13 1.32 -8.17
N GLU A 122 4.24 1.27 -7.19
CA GLU A 122 2.82 1.03 -7.38
C GLU A 122 2.07 1.94 -6.44
N LEU A 123 2.08 3.25 -6.73
CA LEU A 123 1.48 4.31 -5.91
C LEU A 123 0.10 3.92 -5.35
N PRO A 124 0.02 3.42 -4.10
CA PRO A 124 -1.23 2.81 -3.61
C PRO A 124 -2.35 3.84 -3.51
N LEU A 125 -2.01 5.08 -3.15
CA LEU A 125 -2.93 6.21 -3.13
C LEU A 125 -3.54 6.50 -4.51
N PHE A 126 -2.73 6.49 -5.57
CA PHE A 126 -3.20 6.67 -6.93
C PHE A 126 -4.14 5.54 -7.36
N LEU A 127 -3.80 4.28 -7.01
CA LEU A 127 -4.66 3.13 -7.28
C LEU A 127 -6.02 3.26 -6.60
N ALA A 128 -6.08 3.75 -5.36
CA ALA A 128 -7.33 3.97 -4.65
C ALA A 128 -8.19 5.06 -5.31
N VAL A 129 -7.59 6.18 -5.76
CA VAL A 129 -8.28 7.24 -6.52
C VAL A 129 -8.83 6.70 -7.85
N ARG A 130 -7.99 6.02 -8.65
CA ARG A 130 -8.39 5.44 -9.95
C ARG A 130 -9.54 4.43 -9.84
N ARG A 131 -9.68 3.78 -8.69
CA ARG A 131 -10.76 2.81 -8.41
C ARG A 131 -11.96 3.43 -7.70
N ALA A 132 -11.90 4.72 -7.35
CA ALA A 132 -12.90 5.41 -6.54
C ALA A 132 -13.16 4.74 -5.17
N GLU A 133 -12.13 4.12 -4.58
CA GLU A 133 -12.21 3.44 -3.28
C GLU A 133 -11.81 4.38 -2.15
N LEU A 134 -12.76 5.19 -1.68
CA LEU A 134 -12.50 6.22 -0.67
C LEU A 134 -12.06 5.62 0.68
N SER A 135 -12.64 4.50 1.11
CA SER A 135 -12.26 3.79 2.34
C SER A 135 -10.78 3.41 2.35
N MET A 136 -10.31 2.78 1.26
CA MET A 136 -8.90 2.39 1.13
C MET A 136 -7.98 3.60 1.01
N PHE A 137 -8.41 4.64 0.29
CA PHE A 137 -7.67 5.90 0.18
C PHE A 137 -7.47 6.57 1.54
N ARG A 138 -8.54 6.68 2.33
CA ARG A 138 -8.50 7.18 3.70
C ARG A 138 -7.60 6.33 4.58
N THR A 139 -7.71 5.01 4.48
CA THR A 139 -6.87 4.07 5.24
C THR A 139 -5.40 4.32 4.94
N LEU A 140 -4.99 4.39 3.68
CA LEU A 140 -3.59 4.68 3.31
C LEU A 140 -3.09 5.99 3.93
N LEU A 141 -3.87 7.08 3.86
CA LEU A 141 -3.53 8.37 4.47
C LEU A 141 -3.42 8.28 6.01
N LEU A 142 -4.31 7.53 6.67
CA LEU A 142 -4.27 7.30 8.12
C LEU A 142 -3.00 6.55 8.55
N TYR A 143 -2.53 5.61 7.73
CA TYR A 143 -1.26 4.91 7.92
C TYR A 143 -0.05 5.71 7.42
N GLY A 144 -0.26 6.94 6.97
CA GLY A 144 0.80 7.92 6.71
C GLY A 144 1.25 7.98 5.27
N ALA A 145 0.48 7.49 4.30
CA ALA A 145 0.78 7.70 2.88
C ALA A 145 1.00 9.20 2.60
N ASP A 146 2.01 9.52 1.79
CA ASP A 146 2.33 10.90 1.45
C ASP A 146 1.35 11.43 0.40
N PRO A 147 0.51 12.45 0.73
CA PRO A 147 -0.46 12.99 -0.21
C PRO A 147 0.18 13.71 -1.40
N ASP A 148 1.45 14.12 -1.30
CA ASP A 148 2.20 14.77 -2.37
C ASP A 148 3.10 13.79 -3.15
N HIS A 149 2.96 12.48 -2.88
CA HIS A 149 3.75 11.48 -3.58
C HIS A 149 3.48 11.53 -5.09
N ASN A 150 4.51 11.89 -5.85
CA ASN A 150 4.39 12.24 -7.26
C ASN A 150 4.25 10.98 -8.12
N ILE A 151 3.39 11.01 -9.13
CA ILE A 151 3.10 9.89 -10.05
C ILE A 151 4.25 9.64 -11.04
N SER A 152 5.36 10.40 -10.95
CA SER A 152 6.51 10.27 -11.82
C SER A 152 7.12 8.86 -11.75
N LYS A 153 7.04 8.14 -12.87
CA LYS A 153 7.46 6.75 -13.03
C LYS A 153 8.90 6.53 -12.54
N PRO A 154 9.16 5.62 -11.60
CA PRO A 154 10.53 5.41 -11.10
C PRO A 154 11.46 4.67 -12.07
N HIS A 155 10.97 4.21 -13.23
CA HIS A 155 11.69 3.28 -14.12
C HIS A 155 11.90 3.75 -15.56
N SER A 156 11.52 4.98 -15.88
CA SER A 156 11.82 5.55 -17.18
C SER A 156 13.06 6.43 -17.07
N LYS A 157 14.13 6.07 -17.80
CA LYS A 157 15.29 6.97 -18.02
C LYS A 157 14.89 8.29 -18.71
N TYR A 158 13.66 8.34 -19.24
CA TYR A 158 13.03 9.56 -19.71
C TYR A 158 12.25 10.18 -18.56
N VAL A 159 12.72 11.34 -18.11
CA VAL A 159 11.92 12.29 -17.33
C VAL A 159 10.67 12.56 -18.15
N SER A 160 9.53 12.02 -17.73
CA SER A 160 8.25 12.45 -18.28
C SER A 160 8.12 13.94 -17.97
N PRO A 161 7.90 14.82 -18.96
CA PRO A 161 7.63 16.23 -18.71
C PRO A 161 6.31 16.45 -17.94
N TYR A 162 5.56 15.36 -17.71
CA TYR A 162 4.36 15.30 -16.88
C TYR A 162 4.67 14.51 -15.62
N THR A 163 5.28 15.17 -14.64
CA THR A 163 5.09 14.82 -13.24
C THR A 163 3.74 15.40 -12.83
N GLN A 164 2.85 14.58 -12.30
CA GLN A 164 1.53 15.02 -11.90
C GLN A 164 1.33 14.63 -10.44
N SER A 165 1.19 15.63 -9.58
CA SER A 165 0.69 15.48 -8.22
C SER A 165 -0.69 14.80 -8.27
N LEU A 166 -0.94 13.93 -7.29
CA LEU A 166 -2.24 13.27 -7.15
C LEU A 166 -3.38 14.28 -7.02
N LEU A 167 -3.12 15.44 -6.40
CA LEU A 167 -4.08 16.54 -6.33
C LEU A 167 -4.36 17.13 -7.72
N GLY A 168 -3.32 17.35 -8.54
CA GLY A 168 -3.47 17.83 -9.92
C GLY A 168 -4.25 16.85 -10.80
N LEU A 169 -4.06 15.54 -10.61
CA LEU A 169 -4.85 14.51 -11.27
C LEU A 169 -6.32 14.54 -10.84
N CYS A 170 -6.58 14.64 -9.54
CA CYS A 170 -7.94 14.72 -9.02
C CYS A 170 -8.73 15.86 -9.68
N LEU A 171 -8.07 17.01 -9.89
CA LEU A 171 -8.65 18.17 -10.55
C LEU A 171 -8.83 17.98 -12.06
N ALA A 172 -7.80 17.50 -12.76
CA ALA A 172 -7.80 17.36 -14.21
C ALA A 172 -8.85 16.35 -14.71
N GLU A 173 -9.03 15.25 -13.98
CA GLU A 173 -9.95 14.16 -14.35
C GLU A 173 -11.33 14.27 -13.70
N ASN A 174 -11.59 15.36 -12.97
CA ASN A 174 -12.84 15.60 -12.25
C ASN A 174 -13.22 14.49 -11.25
N TYR A 175 -12.26 14.09 -10.42
CA TYR A 175 -12.54 13.20 -9.30
C TYR A 175 -13.36 13.90 -8.22
N GLU A 176 -14.04 13.09 -7.40
CA GLU A 176 -14.92 13.57 -6.36
C GLU A 176 -14.22 14.44 -5.33
N GLU A 177 -14.95 15.46 -4.83
CA GLU A 177 -14.45 16.40 -3.83
C GLU A 177 -13.91 15.71 -2.57
N ALA A 178 -14.43 14.52 -2.23
CA ALA A 178 -14.00 13.78 -1.05
C ALA A 178 -12.51 13.42 -1.09
N PHE A 179 -11.97 13.03 -2.27
CA PHE A 179 -10.54 12.77 -2.43
C PHE A 179 -9.73 14.06 -2.23
N VAL A 180 -10.19 15.17 -2.78
CA VAL A 180 -9.53 16.48 -2.65
C VAL A 180 -9.56 16.96 -1.20
N LYS A 181 -10.71 16.85 -0.51
CA LYS A 181 -10.86 17.20 0.92
C LYS A 181 -9.90 16.37 1.78
N LEU A 182 -9.79 15.07 1.53
CA LEU A 182 -8.84 14.20 2.23
C LEU A 182 -7.38 14.59 1.95
N LEU A 183 -7.01 14.81 0.70
CA LEU A 183 -5.66 15.28 0.35
C LEU A 183 -5.32 16.59 1.07
N ILE A 184 -6.22 17.55 1.05
CA ILE A 184 -6.05 18.83 1.75
C ILE A 184 -5.92 18.58 3.25
N ALA A 185 -6.81 17.79 3.87
CA ALA A 185 -6.80 17.51 5.30
C ALA A 185 -5.49 16.88 5.78
N PHE A 186 -4.90 15.99 4.97
CA PHE A 186 -3.62 15.31 5.25
C PHE A 186 -2.39 16.12 4.83
N GLY A 187 -2.57 17.32 4.28
CA GLY A 187 -1.50 18.29 4.08
C GLY A 187 -0.91 18.35 2.68
N ALA A 188 -1.65 17.94 1.65
CA ALA A 188 -1.25 18.10 0.26
C ALA A 188 -0.88 19.56 -0.06
N ASN A 189 0.18 19.73 -0.85
CA ASN A 189 0.67 21.01 -1.31
C ASN A 189 -0.23 21.59 -2.41
N MET A 190 -1.07 22.55 -2.02
CA MET A 190 -2.00 23.24 -2.89
C MET A 190 -1.32 24.24 -3.85
N TYR A 191 -0.07 24.62 -3.58
CA TYR A 191 0.65 25.69 -4.29
C TYR A 191 1.68 25.16 -5.30
N SER A 192 1.71 23.85 -5.53
CA SER A 192 2.56 23.27 -6.57
C SER A 192 2.20 23.83 -7.95
N PRO A 193 3.20 24.16 -8.82
CA PRO A 193 2.94 24.60 -10.19
C PRO A 193 2.07 23.65 -11.00
N GLU A 194 2.16 22.34 -10.75
CA GLU A 194 1.33 21.32 -11.40
C GLU A 194 -0.14 21.47 -11.05
N VAL A 195 -0.44 21.66 -9.76
CA VAL A 195 -1.80 21.89 -9.25
C VAL A 195 -2.36 23.19 -9.80
N GLN A 196 -1.52 24.23 -9.92
CA GLN A 196 -1.93 25.50 -10.50
C GLN A 196 -2.30 25.37 -11.99
N ARG A 197 -1.55 24.57 -12.77
CA ARG A 197 -1.91 24.30 -14.17
C ARG A 197 -3.26 23.58 -14.27
N SER A 198 -3.49 22.55 -13.45
CA SER A 198 -4.75 21.81 -13.42
C SER A 198 -5.93 22.69 -12.99
N LEU A 199 -5.72 23.60 -12.03
CA LEU A 199 -6.73 24.58 -11.60
C LEU A 199 -7.12 25.55 -12.73
N ASN A 200 -6.16 26.03 -13.51
CA ASN A 200 -6.43 26.96 -14.60
C ASN A 200 -7.22 26.29 -15.76
N SER A 201 -7.12 24.97 -15.90
CA SER A 201 -7.80 24.20 -16.94
C SER A 201 -9.15 23.61 -16.54
N ALA A 202 -9.43 23.48 -15.23
CA ALA A 202 -10.59 22.76 -14.72
C ALA A 202 -11.67 23.72 -14.19
N ASP A 203 -12.91 23.59 -14.69
CA ASP A 203 -14.10 24.23 -14.12
C ASP A 203 -15.01 23.18 -13.47
N ASN A 204 -14.52 22.57 -12.39
CA ASN A 204 -15.27 21.58 -11.62
C ASN A 204 -15.41 21.97 -10.14
N ASP A 205 -16.32 21.29 -9.44
CA ASP A 205 -16.58 21.55 -8.03
C ASP A 205 -15.35 21.29 -7.16
N ALA A 206 -14.52 20.31 -7.53
CA ALA A 206 -13.21 20.06 -6.93
C ALA A 206 -12.25 21.26 -7.04
N ALA A 207 -12.17 21.91 -8.21
CA ALA A 207 -11.37 23.13 -8.40
C ALA A 207 -11.94 24.32 -7.62
N LYS A 208 -13.27 24.50 -7.64
CA LYS A 208 -13.95 25.55 -6.84
C LYS A 208 -13.67 25.38 -5.35
N LEU A 209 -13.69 24.14 -4.85
CA LEU A 209 -13.33 23.81 -3.48
C LEU A 209 -11.87 24.18 -3.19
N LEU A 210 -10.94 23.76 -4.04
CA LEU A 210 -9.53 24.05 -3.82
C LEU A 210 -9.23 25.55 -3.87
N LEU A 211 -9.93 26.32 -4.71
CA LEU A 211 -9.83 27.79 -4.73
C LEU A 211 -10.32 28.43 -3.42
N ARG A 212 -11.43 27.93 -2.85
CA ARG A 212 -11.91 28.38 -1.52
C ARG A 212 -10.89 28.07 -0.42
N GLU A 213 -10.33 26.87 -0.40
CA GLU A 213 -9.31 26.47 0.58
C GLU A 213 -8.00 27.26 0.41
N LYS A 214 -7.64 27.67 -0.81
CA LYS A 214 -6.47 28.53 -1.06
C LYS A 214 -6.64 29.94 -0.52
N ALA A 215 -7.86 30.45 -0.45
CA ALA A 215 -8.16 31.80 0.06
C ALA A 215 -7.99 31.91 1.58
N HIS A 216 -7.93 30.79 2.29
CA HIS A 216 -7.82 30.75 3.75
C HIS A 216 -6.52 30.05 4.17
N PRO A 217 -5.64 30.71 4.95
CA PRO A 217 -4.45 30.04 5.46
C PRO A 217 -4.86 28.88 6.38
N ARG A 218 -4.14 27.76 6.27
CA ARG A 218 -4.40 26.56 7.10
C ARG A 218 -4.33 26.93 8.58
N PRO A 219 -5.34 26.60 9.41
CA PRO A 219 -5.32 26.87 10.84
C PRO A 219 -4.09 26.26 11.51
N LEU A 220 -3.54 26.94 12.52
CA LEU A 220 -2.37 26.47 13.27
C LEU A 220 -2.57 25.04 13.81
N LYS A 221 -3.76 24.74 14.33
CA LYS A 221 -4.14 23.41 14.82
C LYS A 221 -3.94 22.30 13.75
N SER A 222 -4.33 22.59 12.50
CA SER A 222 -4.18 21.68 11.36
C SER A 222 -2.70 21.51 10.97
N GLN A 223 -1.94 22.61 10.95
CA GLN A 223 -0.50 22.56 10.70
C GLN A 223 0.24 21.74 11.78
N CYS A 224 -0.11 21.92 13.06
CA CYS A 224 0.42 21.11 14.15
C CYS A 224 0.12 19.62 13.95
N ARG A 225 -1.11 19.25 13.58
CA ARG A 225 -1.46 17.85 13.30
C ARG A 225 -0.62 17.24 12.20
N ILE A 226 -0.48 17.93 11.07
CA ILE A 226 0.30 17.45 9.92
C ILE A 226 1.77 17.27 10.33
N SER A 227 2.35 18.26 11.01
CA SER A 227 3.74 18.23 11.47
C SER A 227 4.00 17.09 12.47
N ILE A 228 3.13 16.92 13.48
CA ILE A 228 3.25 15.84 14.47
C ILE A 228 3.18 14.47 13.78
N ARG A 229 2.18 14.27 12.90
CA ARG A 229 2.04 13.00 12.16
C ARG A 229 3.23 12.71 11.25
N ARG A 230 3.75 13.73 10.56
CA ARG A 230 4.96 13.59 9.71
C ARG A 230 6.17 13.16 10.52
N LEU A 231 6.40 13.77 11.68
CA LEU A 231 7.49 13.40 12.59
C LEU A 231 7.32 11.96 13.11
N LEU A 232 6.11 11.59 13.54
CA LEU A 232 5.84 10.23 14.01
C LEU A 232 6.00 9.17 12.91
N LYS A 233 5.65 9.50 11.66
CA LYS A 233 5.92 8.67 10.49
C LYS A 233 7.42 8.46 10.28
N GLN A 234 8.21 9.54 10.31
CA GLN A 234 9.67 9.45 10.13
C GLN A 234 10.35 8.55 11.17
N VAL A 235 9.84 8.55 12.41
CA VAL A 235 10.35 7.70 13.50
C VAL A 235 9.72 6.28 13.46
N GLY A 236 8.79 6.00 12.55
CA GLY A 236 8.10 4.70 12.45
C GLY A 236 7.11 4.45 13.60
N LYS A 237 6.69 5.49 14.33
CA LYS A 237 5.84 5.44 15.52
C LYS A 237 4.44 6.03 15.30
N LEU A 238 4.01 6.15 14.04
CA LEU A 238 2.69 6.72 13.71
C LEU A 238 1.53 5.95 14.38
N LEU A 239 1.66 4.63 14.53
CA LEU A 239 0.64 3.81 15.21
C LEU A 239 0.59 4.02 16.73
N LEU A 240 1.58 4.70 17.32
CA LEU A 240 1.68 4.96 18.75
C LEU A 240 1.09 6.33 19.16
N ILE A 241 0.37 7.02 18.26
CA ILE A 241 -0.30 8.30 18.59
C ILE A 241 -1.19 8.17 19.84
N GLY A 242 -1.82 7.01 20.04
CA GLY A 242 -2.67 6.74 21.21
C GLY A 242 -1.92 6.68 22.55
N GLN A 243 -0.59 6.58 22.53
CA GLN A 243 0.27 6.49 23.72
C GLN A 243 0.94 7.82 24.08
N LEU A 244 0.62 8.91 23.35
CA LEU A 244 1.14 10.23 23.66
C LEU A 244 0.54 10.73 24.97
N GLU A 245 1.38 11.32 25.83
CA GLU A 245 0.99 11.95 27.10
C GLU A 245 0.31 13.32 26.85
N ILE A 246 -0.80 13.31 26.11
CA ILE A 246 -1.60 14.49 25.76
C ILE A 246 -3.09 14.20 26.00
N PRO A 247 -3.94 15.23 26.17
CA PRO A 247 -5.38 15.03 26.33
C PRO A 247 -6.01 14.15 25.22
N ASN A 248 -6.92 13.25 25.61
CA ASN A 248 -7.59 12.31 24.69
C ASN A 248 -8.27 13.00 23.50
N GLN A 249 -8.76 14.23 23.69
CA GLN A 249 -9.35 15.02 22.61
C GLN A 249 -8.32 15.37 21.51
N LEU A 250 -7.07 15.64 21.90
CA LEU A 250 -5.97 15.89 20.96
C LEU A 250 -5.50 14.59 20.30
N VAL A 251 -5.47 13.47 21.05
CA VAL A 251 -5.22 12.14 20.47
C VAL A 251 -6.25 11.81 19.38
N ALA A 252 -7.53 11.96 19.68
CA ALA A 252 -8.63 11.74 18.74
C ALA A 252 -8.52 12.67 17.51
N TYR A 253 -8.12 13.93 17.72
CA TYR A 253 -7.87 14.88 16.64
C TYR A 253 -6.69 14.47 15.74
N LEU A 254 -5.59 13.97 16.32
CA LEU A 254 -4.41 13.47 15.58
C LEU A 254 -4.72 12.16 14.83
N GLN A 255 -5.67 11.37 15.33
CA GLN A 255 -6.15 10.12 14.72
C GLN A 255 -7.30 10.33 13.72
N TYR A 256 -7.79 11.55 13.55
CA TYR A 256 -8.93 11.89 12.68
C TYR A 256 -10.23 11.13 13.03
N CYS A 257 -10.47 10.85 14.32
CA CYS A 257 -11.65 10.10 14.77
C CYS A 257 -12.98 10.85 14.55
N ASN A 258 -12.95 12.19 14.53
CA ASN A 258 -14.17 13.03 14.58
C ASN A 258 -14.37 13.94 13.36
N GLU A 259 -13.49 13.92 12.35
CA GLU A 259 -13.46 14.93 11.27
C GLU A 259 -13.64 14.35 9.85
N LEU A 260 -13.85 13.04 9.74
CA LEU A 260 -13.87 12.33 8.46
C LEU A 260 -15.17 11.51 8.28
N ASP A 261 -16.34 12.11 8.51
CA ASP A 261 -17.63 11.48 8.18
C ASP A 261 -17.88 11.54 6.67
N TYR A 262 -17.16 10.71 5.92
CA TYR A 262 -17.38 10.48 4.50
C TYR A 262 -17.98 9.09 4.29
N PRO A 263 -18.86 8.91 3.29
CA PRO A 263 -19.39 7.58 2.96
C PRO A 263 -18.24 6.63 2.57
N GLU A 264 -18.30 5.37 3.02
CA GLU A 264 -17.25 4.35 2.79
C GLU A 264 -17.00 4.10 1.30
N LYS A 265 -18.06 4.23 0.49
CA LYS A 265 -18.04 4.14 -0.98
C LYS A 265 -18.78 5.33 -1.55
N LEU A 266 -18.14 6.02 -2.47
CA LEU A 266 -18.79 7.03 -3.26
C LEU A 266 -19.48 6.38 -4.48
N PRO A 267 -20.53 6.99 -5.05
CA PRO A 267 -21.15 6.51 -6.29
C PRO A 267 -20.06 6.34 -7.35
N ARG A 268 -19.96 5.18 -7.99
CA ARG A 268 -18.95 4.96 -9.03
C ARG A 268 -19.13 6.01 -10.13
N TYR A 269 -18.21 6.97 -10.19
CA TYR A 269 -18.04 7.89 -11.32
C TYR A 269 -17.75 7.16 -12.66
N PHE A 270 -17.57 5.84 -12.64
CA PHE A 270 -17.09 5.00 -13.74
C PHE A 270 -18.04 3.85 -14.13
N GLU A 271 -19.35 4.06 -14.31
CA GLU A 271 -20.10 3.16 -15.21
C GLU A 271 -19.89 3.52 -16.69
N VAL A 272 -19.50 4.76 -17.00
CA VAL A 272 -19.33 5.21 -18.40
C VAL A 272 -17.90 5.00 -18.92
N LYS A 273 -16.85 5.20 -18.10
CA LYS A 273 -15.44 5.08 -18.53
C LYS A 273 -14.74 3.75 -18.14
N ALA A 274 -15.35 2.88 -17.34
CA ALA A 274 -14.75 1.57 -17.03
C ALA A 274 -14.66 0.66 -18.26
N GLN A 275 -15.49 0.91 -19.28
CA GLN A 275 -15.43 0.19 -20.55
C GLN A 275 -14.20 0.63 -21.37
N GLU A 276 -13.87 1.92 -21.40
CA GLU A 276 -12.63 2.43 -22.02
C GLU A 276 -11.36 1.89 -21.32
N TYR A 277 -11.38 1.72 -20.00
CA TYR A 277 -10.26 1.10 -19.27
C TYR A 277 -10.17 -0.43 -19.42
N LYS A 278 -11.28 -1.11 -19.73
CA LYS A 278 -11.25 -2.52 -20.20
C LYS A 278 -10.63 -2.60 -21.59
N ASP A 279 -10.85 -1.60 -22.44
CA ASP A 279 -10.16 -1.50 -23.73
C ASP A 279 -8.67 -1.12 -23.55
N ALA A 280 -8.31 -0.35 -22.53
CA ALA A 280 -6.91 -0.12 -22.14
C ALA A 280 -6.19 -1.38 -21.63
N ARG A 281 -6.91 -2.44 -21.21
CA ARG A 281 -6.28 -3.76 -20.98
C ARG A 281 -5.74 -4.40 -22.26
N LYS A 282 -6.20 -4.01 -23.45
CA LYS A 282 -5.58 -4.44 -24.71
C LYS A 282 -4.17 -3.86 -24.88
N TRP A 283 -3.88 -2.69 -24.32
CA TRP A 283 -2.55 -2.05 -24.42
C TRP A 283 -1.50 -2.66 -23.49
N ILE A 284 -1.91 -3.40 -22.46
CA ILE A 284 -0.99 -4.13 -21.55
C ILE A 284 -0.83 -5.61 -21.98
N SER A 285 -1.54 -6.03 -23.04
CA SER A 285 -1.49 -7.39 -23.59
C SER A 285 -0.71 -7.50 -24.91
N ILE A 286 0.01 -6.46 -25.32
CA ILE A 286 0.94 -6.52 -26.47
C ILE A 286 2.33 -6.20 -25.92
N ASP A 287 2.97 -7.23 -25.40
CA ASP A 287 4.41 -7.49 -25.54
C ASP A 287 4.69 -8.80 -24.81
N SER A 288 4.33 -9.89 -25.48
CA SER A 288 4.97 -11.19 -25.26
C SER A 288 6.27 -11.17 -26.08
N PRO A 289 7.48 -11.11 -25.48
CA PRO A 289 8.68 -11.46 -26.21
C PRO A 289 8.68 -12.99 -26.40
N GLY A 290 8.73 -13.38 -27.67
CA GLY A 290 8.40 -14.70 -28.19
C GLY A 290 9.28 -15.88 -27.73
N GLN A 291 8.78 -17.06 -28.11
CA GLN A 291 9.60 -18.21 -28.49
C GLN A 291 9.13 -18.67 -29.88
N PRO A 292 9.91 -19.46 -30.62
CA PRO A 292 11.33 -19.29 -30.96
C PRO A 292 11.53 -19.34 -32.49
N PHE A 293 12.59 -18.71 -33.01
CA PHE A 293 13.48 -19.18 -34.09
C PHE A 293 14.63 -18.17 -34.23
#